data_AF-A0A916KM82-F1
#
_entry.id   AF-A0A916KM82-F1
#
_cell.length_a   1.000
_cell.length_b   1.000
_cell.length_c   1.000
_cell.angle_alpha   90.00
_cell.angle_beta   90.00
_cell.angle_gamma   90.00
#
_symmetry.space_group_name_H-M   'P 1'
#
loop_
_entity.id
_entity.type
_entity.pdbx_description
1 polymer ?
#
loop_
_entity_poly.entity_id
_entity_poly.type
_entity_poly.pdbx_seq_one_letter_code
_entity_poly.pdbx_strand_id
1 'polypeptide(L)'
;MYTCSVCGKTLKLKRSLDRHMTQFHSLAAPATDPNPEPEAIPEAIPEAAELKIQAPPKRDYYCIDCGYSPIRKGTTACPKCGGAFDWGAIE
;
A
#
# COMPACT_ATOMS: atom_id res chain seq x y z
N MET A 1 10.86 -8.38 -17.98
CA MET A 1 11.03 -7.87 -16.60
C MET A 1 10.44 -6.47 -16.58
N TYR A 2 9.71 -6.11 -15.52
CA TYR A 2 8.92 -4.87 -15.44
C TYR A 2 9.45 -4.01 -14.29
N THR A 3 9.98 -2.83 -14.62
CA THR A 3 10.68 -1.98 -13.65
C THR A 3 9.81 -0.80 -13.25
N CYS A 4 9.68 -0.55 -11.95
CA CYS A 4 8.98 0.61 -11.43
C CYS A 4 9.79 1.89 -11.69
N SER A 5 9.19 2.89 -12.34
CA SER A 5 9.86 4.18 -12.60
C SER A 5 9.97 5.08 -11.37
N VAL A 6 9.20 4.82 -10.31
CA VAL A 6 9.20 5.65 -9.10
C VAL A 6 10.26 5.20 -8.09
N CYS A 7 10.46 3.89 -7.94
CA CYS A 7 11.44 3.33 -6.99
C CYS A 7 12.49 2.41 -7.61
N GLY A 8 12.51 2.25 -8.94
CA GLY A 8 13.50 1.43 -9.66
C GLY A 8 13.31 -0.09 -9.51
N LYS A 9 12.22 -0.55 -8.89
CA LYS A 9 12.05 -1.96 -8.52
C LYS A 9 11.67 -2.84 -9.70
N THR A 10 12.47 -3.88 -9.96
CA THR A 10 12.26 -4.83 -11.05
C THR A 10 11.41 -6.02 -10.61
N LEU A 11 10.26 -6.21 -11.26
CA LEU A 11 9.30 -7.28 -11.01
C LEU A 11 9.21 -8.23 -12.21
N LYS A 12 8.92 -9.50 -11.96
CA LYS A 12 8.89 -10.54 -13.01
C LYS A 12 7.62 -10.48 -13.89
N LEU A 13 6.50 -9.97 -13.37
CA LEU A 13 5.20 -9.94 -14.05
C LEU A 13 4.55 -8.54 -14.02
N LYS A 14 3.82 -8.20 -15.08
CA LYS A 14 3.11 -6.92 -15.25
C LYS A 14 2.09 -6.67 -14.12
N ARG A 15 1.26 -7.67 -13.79
CA ARG A 15 0.29 -7.61 -12.68
C ARG A 15 0.92 -7.29 -11.32
N SER A 16 2.18 -7.69 -11.13
CA SER A 16 2.91 -7.42 -9.90
C SER A 16 3.44 -5.99 -9.86
N LEU A 17 3.76 -5.40 -11.02
CA LEU A 17 4.08 -3.98 -11.14
C LEU A 17 2.83 -3.12 -10.93
N ASP A 18 1.71 -3.51 -11.51
CA ASP A 18 0.43 -2.82 -11.34
C ASP A 18 -0.02 -2.78 -9.86
N ARG A 19 0.00 -3.95 -9.20
CA ARG A 19 -0.25 -4.02 -7.75
C ARG A 19 0.79 -3.25 -6.94
N HIS A 20 2.04 -3.20 -7.40
CA HIS A 20 3.09 -2.46 -6.72
C HIS A 20 2.87 -0.94 -6.84
N MET A 21 2.46 -0.44 -8.00
CA MET A 21 2.12 0.98 -8.18
C MET A 21 0.93 1.36 -7.31
N THR A 22 -0.14 0.58 -7.33
CA THR A 22 -1.34 0.85 -6.51
C THR A 22 -1.08 0.73 -5.01
N GLN A 23 -0.19 -0.14 -4.54
CA GLN A 23 0.07 -0.27 -3.10
C GLN A 23 1.14 0.70 -2.57
N PHE A 24 2.17 0.99 -3.35
CA PHE A 24 3.35 1.72 -2.87
C PHE A 24 3.49 3.12 -3.48
N HIS A 25 2.83 3.37 -4.61
CA HIS A 25 2.87 4.63 -5.34
C HIS A 25 1.44 5.06 -5.68
N SER A 26 0.52 4.88 -4.73
CA SER A 26 -0.89 5.32 -4.81
C SER A 26 -0.97 6.86 -4.86
N LEU A 27 -0.46 7.40 -5.95
CA LEU A 27 -0.69 8.73 -6.47
C LEU A 27 -1.11 8.45 -7.90
N ALA A 28 -2.33 8.86 -8.21
CA ALA A 28 -3.08 8.55 -9.41
C ALA A 28 -2.20 8.46 -10.68
N ALA A 29 -2.50 7.45 -11.48
CA ALA A 29 -1.84 7.04 -12.72
C ALA A 29 -1.21 8.17 -13.54
N PRO A 30 0.01 7.99 -14.11
CA PRO A 30 0.34 8.66 -15.34
C PRO A 30 -0.34 7.92 -16.50
N ALA A 31 -1.46 8.49 -16.92
CA ALA A 31 -2.13 8.18 -18.17
C ALA A 31 -1.14 8.22 -19.35
N THR A 32 -1.14 7.15 -20.13
CA THR A 32 -0.81 7.10 -21.57
C THR A 32 -1.94 6.24 -22.13
N ASP A 33 -2.88 6.74 -22.94
CA ASP A 33 -2.83 7.71 -24.03
C ASP A 33 -4.19 8.46 -24.18
N PRO A 34 -4.22 9.62 -24.88
CA PRO A 34 -5.41 10.46 -25.03
C PRO A 34 -6.44 9.87 -26.01
N ASN A 35 -7.68 9.69 -25.55
CA ASN A 35 -8.83 9.55 -26.44
C ASN A 35 -10.08 10.13 -25.72
N PRO A 36 -10.78 11.14 -26.30
CA PRO A 36 -11.78 11.93 -25.55
C PRO A 36 -13.18 11.29 -25.54
N GLU A 37 -13.86 11.46 -24.39
CA GLU A 37 -15.32 11.46 -24.12
C GLU A 37 -16.15 10.19 -24.46
N PRO A 38 -17.38 9.99 -23.89
CA PRO A 38 -18.17 10.95 -23.10
C PRO A 38 -18.82 10.43 -21.79
N GLU A 39 -19.31 11.42 -21.02
CA GLU A 39 -20.58 11.41 -20.26
C GLU A 39 -20.69 10.81 -18.84
N ALA A 40 -20.80 11.76 -17.89
CA ALA A 40 -21.86 11.92 -16.90
C ALA A 40 -22.21 10.76 -15.94
N ILE A 41 -21.94 10.98 -14.65
CA ILE A 41 -22.81 10.47 -13.57
C ILE A 41 -22.88 11.49 -12.41
N PRO A 42 -24.06 12.01 -12.05
CA PRO A 42 -24.23 13.08 -11.06
C PRO A 42 -24.25 12.57 -9.61
N GLU A 43 -24.05 13.54 -8.71
CA GLU A 43 -24.53 13.66 -7.32
C GLU A 43 -25.22 12.44 -6.67
N ALA A 44 -24.70 12.03 -5.51
CA ALA A 44 -25.50 11.91 -4.29
C ALA A 44 -24.61 11.54 -3.09
N ILE A 45 -24.55 12.46 -2.13
CA ILE A 45 -24.19 12.16 -0.74
C ILE A 45 -25.47 11.68 -0.06
N PRO A 46 -25.45 10.56 0.67
CA PRO A 46 -26.31 10.48 1.84
C PRO A 46 -25.52 10.36 3.14
N GLU A 47 -26.03 11.16 4.04
CA GLU A 47 -25.69 11.49 5.41
C GLU A 47 -25.97 10.33 6.38
N ALA A 48 -25.18 10.28 7.45
CA ALA A 48 -25.44 9.67 8.76
C ALA A 48 -25.90 8.21 8.86
N ALA A 49 -24.98 7.32 9.25
CA ALA A 49 -25.33 6.20 10.15
C ALA A 49 -24.10 5.62 10.89
N GLU A 50 -24.15 5.76 12.22
CA GLU A 50 -23.65 4.83 13.24
C GLU A 50 -22.13 4.69 13.43
N LEU A 51 -21.65 5.36 14.48
CA LEU A 51 -20.34 5.17 15.09
C LEU A 51 -20.25 3.75 15.72
N LYS A 52 -20.03 2.74 14.88
CA LYS A 52 -19.55 1.43 15.35
C LYS A 52 -18.12 1.63 15.82
N ILE A 53 -17.95 1.70 17.14
CA ILE A 53 -16.65 1.50 17.79
C ILE A 53 -16.25 0.05 17.51
N GLN A 54 -15.63 -0.15 16.35
CA GLN A 54 -14.93 -1.38 16.04
C GLN A 54 -13.80 -1.47 17.07
N ALA A 55 -13.69 -2.62 17.75
CA ALA A 55 -12.56 -2.91 18.62
C ALA A 55 -11.25 -2.46 17.94
N PRO A 56 -10.29 -1.87 18.67
CA PRO A 56 -9.09 -1.29 18.06
C PRO A 56 -8.51 -2.33 17.10
N PRO A 57 -8.24 -1.97 15.83
CA PRO A 57 -7.72 -2.94 14.88
C PRO A 57 -6.47 -3.53 15.49
N LYS A 58 -6.39 -4.87 15.57
CA LYS A 58 -5.18 -5.57 15.99
C LYS A 58 -4.07 -5.02 15.11
N ARG A 59 -3.20 -4.18 15.69
CA ARG A 59 -2.27 -3.35 14.94
C ARG A 59 -1.19 -4.29 14.39
N ASP A 60 -1.36 -4.71 13.14
CA ASP A 60 -0.37 -5.53 12.44
C ASP A 60 0.94 -4.74 12.35
N TYR A 61 2.04 -5.36 12.77
CA TYR A 61 3.36 -4.72 12.68
C TYR A 61 3.85 -4.78 11.24
N TYR A 62 4.54 -3.73 10.81
CA TYR A 62 5.09 -3.61 9.46
C TYR A 62 6.51 -3.05 9.49
N CYS A 63 7.27 -3.31 8.42
CA CYS A 63 8.63 -2.80 8.29
C CYS A 63 8.61 -1.34 7.89
N ILE A 64 9.30 -0.48 8.65
CA ILE A 64 9.41 0.94 8.32
C ILE A 64 10.27 1.12 7.05
N ASP A 65 11.32 0.33 6.88
CA ASP A 65 12.24 0.45 5.73
C ASP A 65 11.67 -0.07 4.41
N CYS A 66 10.77 -1.07 4.44
CA CYS A 66 10.28 -1.69 3.20
C CYS A 66 8.76 -1.87 3.09
N GLY A 67 8.01 -1.42 4.10
CA GLY A 67 6.55 -1.55 4.17
C GLY A 67 6.05 -3.00 4.24
N TYR A 68 6.92 -3.97 4.56
CA TYR A 68 6.50 -5.37 4.64
C TYR A 68 5.59 -5.61 5.84
N SER A 69 4.41 -6.14 5.59
CA SER A 69 3.47 -6.68 6.58
C SER A 69 2.94 -8.04 6.08
N PRO A 70 2.54 -8.97 6.97
CA PRO A 70 2.53 -8.87 8.43
C PRO A 70 3.89 -9.24 9.06
N ILE A 71 4.31 -8.49 10.07
CA ILE A 71 5.48 -8.81 10.90
C ILE A 71 5.03 -9.34 12.25
N ARG A 72 5.70 -10.40 12.71
CA ARG A 72 5.46 -10.96 14.04
C ARG A 72 6.26 -10.18 15.08
N LYS A 73 5.65 -9.90 16.24
CA LYS A 73 6.36 -9.31 17.38
C LYS A 73 7.54 -10.21 17.77
N GLY A 74 8.72 -9.62 17.97
CA GLY A 74 9.95 -10.34 18.31
C GLY A 74 10.79 -10.83 17.13
N THR A 75 10.45 -10.47 15.88
CA THR A 75 11.32 -10.74 14.73
C THR A 75 12.50 -9.75 14.75
N THR A 76 13.74 -10.22 14.83
CA THR A 76 14.94 -9.37 14.92
C THR A 76 15.29 -8.66 13.61
N ALA A 77 14.82 -9.18 12.47
CA ALA A 77 15.01 -8.57 11.17
C ALA A 77 13.80 -8.80 10.26
N CYS A 78 13.59 -7.89 9.30
CA CYS A 78 12.56 -8.04 8.29
C CYS A 78 12.89 -9.23 7.38
N PRO A 79 11.98 -10.21 7.21
CA PRO A 79 12.23 -11.36 6.32
C PRO A 79 12.32 -10.98 4.84
N LYS A 80 11.95 -9.74 4.48
CA LYS A 80 11.94 -9.26 3.10
C LYS A 80 13.13 -8.38 2.73
N CYS A 81 13.58 -7.50 3.63
CA CYS A 81 14.70 -6.60 3.35
C CYS A 81 15.91 -6.80 4.27
N GLY A 82 15.78 -7.62 5.31
CA GLY A 82 16.83 -7.79 6.32
C GLY A 82 17.00 -6.62 7.28
N GLY A 83 16.15 -5.57 7.20
CA GLY A 83 16.20 -4.42 8.11
C GLY A 83 16.01 -4.87 9.55
N ALA A 84 16.93 -4.46 10.44
CA ALA A 84 16.89 -4.82 11.85
C ALA A 84 15.74 -4.11 12.56
N PHE A 85 15.04 -4.81 13.45
CA PHE A 85 14.03 -4.21 14.31
C PHE A 85 14.49 -4.24 15.76
N ASP A 86 14.58 -3.07 16.37
CA ASP A 86 14.75 -2.92 17.80
C ASP A 86 13.38 -2.83 18.49
N TRP A 87 12.98 -3.91 19.16
CA TRP A 87 11.74 -3.98 19.94
C TRP A 87 11.85 -3.30 21.31
N GLY A 88 13.05 -2.88 21.71
CA GLY A 88 13.32 -2.25 23.01
C GLY A 88 12.73 -0.84 23.19
N ALA A 89 12.16 -0.25 22.14
CA ALA A 89 11.60 1.11 22.16
C ALA A 89 10.06 1.17 22.24
N ILE A 90 9.39 0.02 22.44
CA ILE A 90 7.93 -0.08 22.49
C ILE A 90 7.51 -0.64 23.87
N GLU A 91 7.51 0.21 24.89
CA GLU A 91 6.87 -0.02 26.20
C GLU A 91 5.54 0.73 26.30
#